data_AF-A0A3R7HXD7-F1
#
_entry.id   AF-A0A3R7HXD7-F1
#
_cell.length_a   1.000
_cell.length_b   1.000
_cell.length_c   1.000
_cell.angle_alpha   90.00
_cell.angle_beta   90.00
_cell.angle_gamma   90.00
#
_symmetry.space_group_name_H-M   'P 1'
#
loop_
_entity.id
_entity.type
_entity.pdbx_description
1 polymer ?
#
loop_
_entity_poly.entity_id
_entity_poly.type
_entity_poly.pdbx_seq_one_letter_code
_entity_poly.pdbx_strand_id
1 'polypeptide(L)'
;MRTFSGFSGKNPHKIDDVKNFLFHLVEEKEVSTSTLNTAINALKFYYGEILKRRFVCKIKRPRKDKKLPIVLSQEEIFKILSSVKTI
;
A
#
# COMPACT_ATOMS: atom_id res chain seq x y z
N MET A 1 -9.36 -1.23 4.33
CA MET A 1 -10.70 -1.84 4.15
C MET A 1 -11.80 -1.00 4.77
N ARG A 2 -11.72 -0.60 6.05
CA ARG A 2 -12.72 0.31 6.66
C ARG A 2 -12.90 1.62 5.88
N THR A 3 -11.81 2.18 5.37
CA THR A 3 -11.82 3.39 4.51
C THR A 3 -12.49 3.17 3.16
N PHE A 4 -12.25 2.03 2.50
CA PHE A 4 -12.91 1.68 1.24
C PHE A 4 -14.42 1.48 1.42
N SER A 5 -14.83 0.82 2.51
CA SER A 5 -16.24 0.59 2.82
C SER A 5 -17.03 1.88 3.09
N GLY A 6 -16.38 2.95 3.55
CA GLY A 6 -16.98 4.28 3.68
C GLY A 6 -17.03 5.06 2.36
N PHE A 7 -16.14 4.75 1.42
CA PHE A 7 -16.06 5.40 0.11
C PHE A 7 -17.01 4.77 -0.92
N SER A 8 -17.07 3.44 -1.00
CA SER A 8 -18.06 2.76 -1.84
C SER A 8 -19.41 2.79 -1.11
N GLY A 9 -20.29 3.71 -1.48
CA GLY A 9 -21.63 3.80 -0.91
C GLY A 9 -22.35 2.45 -0.94
N LYS A 10 -22.36 1.76 0.20
CA LYS A 10 -23.09 0.52 0.55
C LYS A 10 -22.97 -0.70 -0.39
N ASN A 11 -22.36 -0.62 -1.57
CA ASN A 11 -22.25 -1.74 -2.52
C ASN A 11 -20.84 -1.85 -3.13
N PRO A 12 -19.89 -2.52 -2.45
CA PRO A 12 -18.49 -2.64 -2.88
C PRO A 12 -18.28 -3.63 -4.04
N HIS A 13 -19.29 -3.85 -4.90
CA HIS A 13 -19.30 -4.91 -5.91
C HIS A 13 -19.01 -4.43 -7.34
N LYS A 14 -19.00 -3.11 -7.58
CA LYS A 14 -18.70 -2.55 -8.90
C LYS A 14 -17.20 -2.24 -9.02
N ILE A 15 -16.65 -2.61 -10.17
CA ILE A 15 -15.24 -2.38 -10.52
C ILE A 15 -14.94 -0.88 -10.62
N ASP A 16 -15.93 -0.06 -11.00
CA ASP A 16 -15.78 1.40 -11.09
C ASP A 16 -15.52 2.04 -9.71
N ASP A 17 -16.13 1.53 -8.64
CA ASP A 17 -15.89 2.03 -7.28
C ASP A 17 -14.45 1.77 -6.83
N VAL A 18 -13.86 0.65 -7.27
CA VAL A 18 -12.46 0.33 -7.01
C VAL A 18 -11.53 1.32 -7.69
N LYS A 19 -11.81 1.69 -8.95
CA LYS A 19 -11.01 2.68 -9.69
C LYS A 19 -11.13 4.06 -9.06
N ASN A 20 -12.36 4.49 -8.74
CA ASN A 20 -12.62 5.79 -8.13
C ASN A 20 -11.97 5.90 -6.75
N PHE A 21 -11.99 4.84 -5.95
CA PHE A 21 -11.31 4.83 -4.66
C PHE A 21 -9.79 4.94 -4.81
N LEU A 22 -9.20 4.20 -5.74
CA LEU A 22 -7.76 4.28 -5.99
C LEU A 22 -7.36 5.65 -6.54
N PHE A 23 -8.21 6.26 -7.37
CA PHE A 23 -8.01 7.62 -7.87
C PHE A 23 -8.10 8.64 -6.72
N HIS A 24 -9.12 8.56 -5.87
CA HIS A 24 -9.25 9.39 -4.67
C HIS A 24 -8.05 9.24 -3.71
N LEU A 25 -7.50 8.03 -3.56
CA LEU A 25 -6.28 7.83 -2.77
C LEU A 25 -5.06 8.54 -3.36
N VAL A 26 -4.98 8.65 -4.68
CA VAL A 26 -3.86 9.30 -5.37
C VAL A 26 -4.03 10.81 -5.42
N GLU A 27 -5.21 11.31 -5.79
CA GLU A 27 -5.46 12.73 -6.02
C GLU A 27 -5.78 13.49 -4.75
N GLU A 28 -6.67 12.98 -3.89
CA GLU A 28 -7.11 13.72 -2.71
C GLU A 28 -6.26 13.42 -1.47
N LYS A 29 -5.74 12.20 -1.36
CA LYS A 29 -4.95 11.78 -0.20
C LYS A 29 -3.44 11.75 -0.43
N GLU A 30 -3.00 11.96 -1.68
CA GLU A 30 -1.59 11.94 -2.10
C GLU A 30 -0.78 10.79 -1.47
N VAL A 31 -1.41 9.60 -1.38
CA VAL A 31 -0.78 8.52 -0.62
C VAL A 31 0.48 8.01 -1.32
N SER A 32 1.46 7.62 -0.51
CA SER A 32 2.68 7.03 -1.04
C SER A 32 2.41 5.80 -1.91
N THR A 33 3.31 5.55 -2.87
CA THR A 33 3.21 4.38 -3.77
C THR A 33 3.17 3.05 -3.00
N SER A 34 3.83 2.96 -1.84
CA SER A 34 3.75 1.79 -0.95
C SER A 34 2.36 1.61 -0.36
N THR A 35 1.73 2.71 0.09
CA THR A 35 0.36 2.70 0.62
C THR A 35 -0.65 2.31 -0.45
N LEU A 36 -0.54 2.86 -1.66
CA LEU A 36 -1.41 2.50 -2.78
C LEU A 36 -1.27 1.02 -3.15
N ASN A 37 -0.05 0.50 -3.20
CA ASN A 37 0.19 -0.92 -3.48
C ASN A 37 -0.43 -1.83 -2.42
N THR A 38 -0.33 -1.47 -1.15
CA THR A 38 -0.99 -2.20 -0.05
C THR A 38 -2.51 -2.18 -0.20
N ALA A 39 -3.10 -1.03 -0.56
CA ALA A 39 -4.54 -0.92 -0.81
C ALA A 39 -4.98 -1.81 -1.98
N ILE A 40 -4.24 -1.80 -3.10
CA ILE A 40 -4.51 -2.67 -4.26
C ILE A 40 -4.44 -4.15 -3.86
N ASN A 41 -3.43 -4.56 -3.09
CA ASN A 41 -3.30 -5.95 -2.65
C ASN A 41 -4.45 -6.37 -1.72
N ALA A 42 -4.86 -5.50 -0.79
CA ALA A 42 -6.01 -5.75 0.08
C ALA A 42 -7.31 -5.90 -0.73
N LEU A 43 -7.52 -5.07 -1.75
CA LEU A 43 -8.67 -5.17 -2.65
C LEU A 43 -8.63 -6.46 -3.48
N LYS A 44 -7.46 -6.84 -4.01
CA LYS A 44 -7.29 -8.11 -4.73
C LYS A 44 -7.63 -9.31 -3.83
N PHE A 45 -7.16 -9.31 -2.58
CA PHE A 45 -7.47 -10.36 -1.62
C PHE A 45 -8.96 -10.41 -1.28
N TYR A 46 -9.59 -9.27 -1.02
CA TYR A 46 -11.03 -9.22 -0.70
C TYR A 46 -11.89 -9.74 -1.86
N TYR A 47 -11.60 -9.35 -3.09
CA TYR A 47 -12.34 -9.84 -4.25
C TYR A 47 -12.06 -11.32 -4.53
N GLY A 48 -10.80 -11.75 -4.45
CA GLY A 48 -10.40 -13.12 -4.77
C GLY A 48 -10.79 -14.14 -3.69
N GLU A 49 -10.48 -13.86 -2.44
CA GLU A 49 -10.65 -14.83 -1.35
C GLU A 49 -12.02 -14.75 -0.67
N ILE A 50 -12.52 -13.53 -0.45
CA ILE A 50 -13.77 -13.34 0.29
C ILE A 50 -14.97 -13.39 -0.66
N LEU A 51 -14.94 -12.62 -1.75
CA LEU A 51 -16.05 -12.58 -2.71
C LEU A 51 -15.98 -13.68 -3.78
N LYS A 52 -14.90 -14.47 -3.84
CA LYS A 52 -14.64 -15.50 -4.86
C LYS A 52 -14.87 -15.01 -6.30
N ARG A 53 -14.52 -13.74 -6.57
CA ARG A 53 -14.64 -13.09 -7.88
C ARG A 53 -13.26 -12.76 -8.44
N ARG A 54 -13.11 -12.88 -9.77
CA ARG A 54 -11.89 -12.44 -10.45
C ARG A 54 -11.75 -10.93 -10.33
N PHE A 55 -10.63 -10.48 -9.77
CA PHE A 55 -10.27 -9.07 -9.72
C PHE A 55 -9.84 -8.59 -11.12
N VAL A 56 -10.76 -7.96 -11.86
CA VAL A 56 -10.54 -7.58 -13.29
C VAL A 56 -9.93 -6.17 -13.44
N CYS A 57 -9.59 -5.51 -12.33
CA CYS A 57 -9.05 -4.16 -12.36
C CYS A 57 -7.58 -4.17 -12.84
N LYS A 58 -7.35 -3.89 -14.13
CA LYS A 58 -6.02 -3.59 -14.69
C LYS A 58 -5.57 -2.20 -14.23
N ILE A 59 -5.07 -2.11 -13.00
CA ILE A 59 -4.49 -0.87 -12.47
C ILE A 59 -3.02 -0.82 -12.88
N LYS A 60 -2.62 0.25 -13.58
CA LYS A 60 -1.21 0.51 -13.88
C LYS A 60 -0.50 0.80 -12.55
N ARG A 61 0.25 -0.17 -12.03
CA ARG A 61 0.93 -0.04 -10.74
C ARG A 61 1.96 1.09 -10.81
N PRO A 62 1.99 2.03 -9.85
CA PRO A 62 3.09 2.96 -9.72
C PRO A 62 4.38 2.17 -9.52
N ARG A 63 5.45 2.55 -10.22
CA ARG A 63 6.76 1.96 -9.98
C ARG A 63 7.20 2.34 -8.56
N LYS A 64 7.66 1.35 -7.79
CA LYS A 64 8.28 1.61 -6.50
C LYS A 64 9.61 2.29 -6.76
N ASP A 65 9.82 3.47 -6.17
CA ASP A 65 11.11 4.15 -6.24
C ASP A 65 12.18 3.26 -5.61
N LYS A 66 13.21 2.94 -6.38
CA LYS A 66 14.40 2.25 -5.87
C LYS A 66 15.26 3.30 -5.17
N LYS A 67 15.04 3.47 -3.86
CA LYS A 67 15.98 4.25 -3.05
C LYS A 67 17.31 3.50 -3.01
N LEU A 68 18.41 4.24 -3.19
CA LEU A 68 19.74 3.69 -2.99
C LEU A 68 19.86 3.20 -1.54
N PRO A 69 20.51 2.04 -1.30
CA PRO A 69 20.74 1.58 0.06
C PRO A 69 21.53 2.66 0.80
N ILE A 70 20.96 3.14 1.89
CA ILE A 70 21.66 4.04 2.80
C ILE A 70 22.62 3.15 3.59
N VAL A 71 23.92 3.33 3.35
CA VAL A 71 24.96 2.69 4.15
C VAL A 71 25.23 3.54 5.38
N LEU A 72 25.40 2.90 6.52
CA LEU A 72 25.78 3.57 7.77
C LEU A 72 27.25 4.00 7.68
N SER A 73 27.54 5.19 8.17
CA SER A 73 28.91 5.66 8.41
C SER A 73 29.58 4.87 9.54
N GLN A 74 30.92 4.90 9.58
CA GLN A 74 31.68 4.23 10.63
C GLN A 74 31.28 4.69 12.05
N GLU A 75 30.96 5.99 12.20
CA GLU A 75 30.51 6.57 13.46
C GLU A 75 29.14 6.04 13.90
N GLU A 76 28.19 5.89 12.96
CA GLU A 76 26.87 5.34 13.26
C GLU A 76 26.96 3.86 13.67
N ILE A 77 27.85 3.10 13.02
CA ILE A 77 28.14 1.71 13.39
C ILE A 77 28.68 1.65 14.82
N PHE A 78 29.65 2.50 15.17
CA PHE A 78 30.22 2.54 16.51
C PHE A 78 29.17 2.92 17.57
N LYS A 79 28.31 3.91 17.28
CA LYS A 79 27.19 4.30 18.15
C LYS A 79 26.22 3.14 18.38
N ILE A 80 25.81 2.44 17.33
CA ILE A 80 24.93 1.26 17.44
C ILE A 80 25.58 0.19 18.31
N LEU A 81 26.83 -0.20 18.02
CA LEU A 81 27.56 -1.22 18.77
C LEU A 81 27.74 -0.85 20.24
N SER A 82 28.04 0.42 20.54
CA SER A 82 28.18 0.91 21.92
C SER A 82 26.86 0.98 22.69
N SER A 83 25.72 1.05 21.99
CA SER A 83 24.39 1.11 22.60
C SER A 83 23.78 -0.27 22.82
N VAL A 84 24.37 -1.33 22.29
CA VAL A 84 23.97 -2.70 22.58
C VAL A 84 24.67 -3.14 23.87
N LYS A 85 23.93 -3.20 24.98
CA LYS A 85 24.38 -3.93 26.16
C LYS A 85 24.41 -5.42 25.82
N THR A 86 25.57 -6.03 25.87
CA THR A 86 25.69 -7.49 25.97
C THR A 86 24.99 -7.92 27.25
N ILE A 87 23.94 -8.73 27.11
CA ILE A 87 23.27 -9.43 28.22
C ILE A 87 24.12 -10.64 28.60
#